data_AF-A0A1Q4VIC6-F1
#
_entry.id   AF-A0A1Q4VIC6-F1
#
_cell.length_a   1.000
_cell.length_b   1.000
_cell.length_c   1.000
_cell.angle_alpha   90.00
_cell.angle_beta   90.00
_cell.angle_gamma   90.00
#
_symmetry.space_group_name_H-M   'P 1'
#
loop_
_entity.id
_entity.type
_entity.pdbx_description
1 polymer ?
#
loop_
_entity_poly.entity_id
_entity_poly.type
_entity_poly.pdbx_seq_one_letter_code
_entity_poly.pdbx_strand_id
1 'polypeptide(L)'
;MTSSPLSWLPIPSSLDAEPEPAPPGEELTEKERAGLQVAAAAGEGAAAWVRELARRQPVEVHGRVLELTAEAIEQTCTREIIPGNDNELAAELRYRLDGGVLLGATNLETLPELTGGERIALAAVAALALAMPGTALTWYERELPVLAQVMDDAVAAGRAAAQPGR
;
A
#
# COMPACT_ATOMS: atom_id res chain seq x y z
N MET A 1 -16.13 49.43 46.19
CA MET A 1 -15.52 48.21 45.62
C MET A 1 -16.37 47.03 46.05
N THR A 2 -17.21 46.53 45.16
CA THR A 2 -18.12 45.40 45.41
C THR A 2 -17.89 44.39 44.30
N SER A 3 -17.14 43.33 44.61
CA SER A 3 -16.85 42.23 43.69
C SER A 3 -18.11 41.37 43.55
N SER A 4 -18.63 41.25 42.34
CA SER A 4 -19.68 40.27 42.02
C SER A 4 -19.11 38.86 42.06
N PRO A 5 -19.77 37.87 42.71
CA PRO A 5 -19.34 36.49 42.66
C PRO A 5 -19.63 35.90 41.28
N LEU A 6 -18.70 35.08 40.79
CA LEU A 6 -18.75 34.37 39.52
C LEU A 6 -20.04 33.53 39.41
N SER A 7 -20.82 33.80 38.38
CA SER A 7 -21.98 33.01 37.99
C SER A 7 -21.53 31.60 37.59
N TRP A 8 -21.96 30.59 38.34
CA TRP A 8 -21.81 29.20 37.94
C TRP A 8 -22.64 28.98 36.67
N LEU A 9 -21.97 28.79 35.53
CA LEU A 9 -22.60 28.25 34.33
C LEU A 9 -22.91 26.77 34.58
N PRO A 10 -24.13 26.29 34.31
CA PRO A 10 -24.40 24.86 34.35
C PRO A 10 -23.57 24.16 33.27
N ILE A 11 -22.83 23.13 33.67
CA ILE A 11 -22.17 22.21 32.75
C ILE A 11 -23.28 21.53 31.94
N PRO A 12 -23.26 21.53 30.60
CA PRO A 12 -24.26 20.80 29.82
C PRO A 12 -24.20 19.30 30.15
N SER A 13 -25.31 18.76 30.65
CA SER A 13 -25.53 17.35 30.99
C SER A 13 -25.66 16.45 29.76
N SER A 14 -24.67 16.47 28.86
CA SER A 14 -24.62 15.57 27.70
C SER A 14 -23.34 14.75 27.71
N LEU A 15 -23.11 14.05 28.83
CA LEU A 15 -22.12 12.96 28.93
C LEU A 15 -22.75 11.57 28.77
N ASP A 16 -24.08 11.49 28.58
CA ASP A 16 -24.83 10.24 28.38
C ASP A 16 -25.32 10.06 26.93
N ALA A 17 -24.76 10.78 25.97
CA ALA A 17 -24.95 10.42 24.57
C ALA A 17 -24.09 9.17 24.33
N GLU A 18 -24.70 7.98 24.46
CA GLU A 18 -24.11 6.78 23.89
C GLU A 18 -23.75 7.09 22.43
N PRO A 19 -22.53 6.74 21.98
CA PRO A 19 -22.16 6.96 20.58
C PRO A 19 -23.23 6.29 19.73
N GLU A 20 -23.88 7.08 18.85
CA GLU A 20 -24.78 6.51 17.85
C GLU A 20 -24.05 5.34 17.19
N PRO A 21 -24.68 4.15 17.11
CA PRO A 21 -24.06 3.04 16.42
C PRO A 21 -23.74 3.53 15.01
N ALA A 22 -22.47 3.42 14.62
CA ALA A 22 -22.03 3.75 13.28
C ALA A 22 -23.01 3.11 12.30
N PRO A 23 -23.46 3.84 11.25
CA PRO A 23 -24.34 3.25 10.25
C PRO A 23 -23.72 1.93 9.79
N PRO A 24 -24.53 0.87 9.60
CA PRO A 24 -24.00 -0.39 9.08
C PRO A 24 -23.21 -0.07 7.81
N GLY A 25 -21.93 -0.47 7.80
CA GLY A 25 -21.06 -0.21 6.66
C GLY A 25 -21.76 -0.67 5.39
N GLU A 26 -21.80 0.20 4.38
CA GLU A 26 -22.46 -0.12 3.12
C GLU A 26 -21.91 -1.45 2.60
N GLU A 27 -22.81 -2.40 2.32
CA GLU A 27 -22.41 -3.67 1.74
C GLU A 27 -21.76 -3.42 0.38
N LEU A 28 -20.54 -3.95 0.20
CA LEU A 28 -19.84 -3.85 -1.07
C LEU A 28 -20.68 -4.44 -2.20
N THR A 29 -20.84 -3.65 -3.26
CA THR A 29 -21.43 -4.11 -4.52
C THR A 29 -20.53 -5.19 -5.15
N GLU A 30 -21.11 -5.97 -6.06
CA GLU A 30 -20.37 -7.03 -6.74
C GLU A 30 -19.19 -6.50 -7.56
N LYS A 31 -19.33 -5.31 -8.15
CA LYS A 31 -18.25 -4.68 -8.94
C LYS A 31 -17.08 -4.26 -8.06
N GLU A 32 -17.39 -3.73 -6.89
CA GLU A 32 -16.40 -3.32 -5.90
C GLU A 32 -15.64 -4.53 -5.36
N ARG A 33 -16.36 -5.61 -5.02
CA ARG A 33 -15.77 -6.88 -4.62
C ARG A 33 -14.85 -7.46 -5.71
N ALA A 34 -15.29 -7.42 -6.97
CA ALA A 34 -14.49 -7.89 -8.10
C ALA A 34 -13.22 -7.04 -8.28
N GLY A 35 -13.31 -5.72 -8.15
CA GLY A 35 -12.16 -4.81 -8.20
C GLY A 35 -11.12 -5.11 -7.12
N LEU A 36 -11.56 -5.33 -5.88
CA LEU A 36 -10.70 -5.71 -4.77
C LEU A 36 -10.02 -7.07 -5.00
N GLN A 37 -10.74 -8.06 -5.53
CA GLN A 37 -10.18 -9.37 -5.85
C GLN A 37 -9.10 -9.28 -6.94
N VAL A 38 -9.30 -8.44 -7.96
CA VAL A 38 -8.32 -8.22 -9.02
C VAL A 38 -7.07 -7.52 -8.47
N ALA A 39 -7.24 -6.50 -7.64
CA ALA A 39 -6.11 -5.83 -6.97
C ALA A 39 -5.31 -6.79 -6.07
N ALA A 40 -6.02 -7.62 -5.29
CA ALA A 40 -5.40 -8.63 -4.45
C ALA A 40 -4.56 -9.63 -5.26
N ALA A 41 -5.12 -10.17 -6.36
CA ALA A 41 -4.42 -11.12 -7.22
C ALA A 41 -3.15 -10.52 -7.86
N ALA A 42 -3.22 -9.28 -8.34
CA ALA A 42 -2.06 -8.57 -8.88
C ALA A 42 -1.00 -8.32 -7.79
N GLY A 43 -1.43 -7.91 -6.60
CA GLY A 43 -0.55 -7.71 -5.44
C GLY A 43 0.17 -8.99 -5.01
N GLU A 44 -0.53 -10.12 -4.94
CA GLU A 44 0.06 -11.43 -4.65
C GLU A 44 1.07 -11.85 -5.72
N GLY A 45 0.74 -11.68 -7.00
CA GLY A 45 1.63 -11.97 -8.12
C GLY A 45 2.90 -11.11 -8.13
N ALA A 46 2.75 -9.82 -7.85
CA ALA A 46 3.85 -8.88 -7.72
C ALA A 46 4.73 -9.22 -6.51
N ALA A 47 4.14 -9.49 -5.35
CA ALA A 47 4.87 -9.92 -4.16
C ALA A 47 5.66 -11.21 -4.43
N ALA A 48 5.06 -12.20 -5.08
CA ALA A 48 5.74 -13.43 -5.45
C ALA A 48 6.96 -13.19 -6.35
N TRP A 49 6.85 -12.29 -7.33
CA TRP A 49 7.98 -11.87 -8.15
C TRP A 49 9.08 -11.19 -7.31
N VAL A 50 8.74 -10.28 -6.40
CA VAL A 50 9.73 -9.63 -5.54
C VAL A 50 10.45 -10.64 -4.62
N ARG A 51 9.75 -11.66 -4.12
CA ARG A 51 10.37 -12.79 -3.37
C ARG A 51 11.32 -13.62 -4.24
N GLU A 52 11.08 -13.73 -5.54
CA GLU A 52 12.06 -14.31 -6.46
C GLU A 52 13.31 -13.42 -6.58
N LEU A 53 13.13 -12.09 -6.66
CA LEU A 53 14.26 -11.16 -6.67
C LEU A 53 15.09 -11.27 -5.38
N ALA A 54 14.41 -11.39 -4.23
CA ALA A 54 15.00 -11.54 -2.90
C ALA A 54 15.89 -12.78 -2.81
N ARG A 55 15.39 -13.94 -3.26
CA ARG A 55 16.12 -15.21 -3.24
C ARG A 55 17.38 -15.24 -4.12
N ARG A 56 17.48 -14.35 -5.11
CA ARG A 56 18.67 -14.23 -5.97
C ARG A 56 19.78 -13.37 -5.33
N GLN A 57 19.50 -12.65 -4.25
CA GLN A 57 20.47 -11.74 -3.68
C GLN A 57 21.60 -12.51 -2.99
N PRO A 58 22.88 -12.23 -3.32
CA PRO A 58 24.01 -12.85 -2.63
C PRO A 58 24.25 -12.25 -1.25
N VAL A 59 23.75 -11.03 -1.00
CA VAL A 59 23.85 -10.34 0.27
C VAL A 59 22.52 -10.45 1.02
N GLU A 60 22.56 -11.01 2.23
CA GLU A 60 21.37 -11.30 3.04
C GLU A 60 20.50 -10.06 3.30
N VAL A 61 21.12 -8.91 3.59
CA VAL A 61 20.38 -7.68 3.86
C VAL A 61 19.57 -7.21 2.65
N HIS A 62 20.08 -7.39 1.43
CA HIS A 62 19.34 -7.05 0.20
C HIS A 62 18.14 -7.98 0.01
N GLY A 63 18.34 -9.29 0.23
CA GLY A 63 17.25 -10.26 0.20
C GLY A 63 16.16 -9.89 1.21
N ARG A 64 16.55 -9.52 2.44
CA ARG A 64 15.60 -9.16 3.49
C ARG A 64 14.81 -7.89 3.19
N VAL A 65 15.43 -6.85 2.63
CA VAL A 65 14.71 -5.64 2.21
C VAL A 65 13.65 -5.98 1.15
N LEU A 66 13.99 -6.81 0.16
CA LEU A 66 13.06 -7.25 -0.87
C LEU A 66 11.92 -8.11 -0.30
N GLU A 67 12.18 -8.99 0.67
CA GLU A 67 11.12 -9.74 1.36
C GLU A 67 10.14 -8.82 2.10
N LEU A 68 10.65 -7.85 2.87
CA LEU A 68 9.81 -6.86 3.56
C LEU A 68 8.99 -6.00 2.59
N THR A 69 9.54 -5.77 1.40
CA THR A 69 8.84 -5.09 0.30
C THR A 69 7.71 -5.95 -0.24
N ALA A 70 7.96 -7.22 -0.50
CA ALA A 70 6.96 -8.15 -1.00
C ALA A 70 5.79 -8.27 0.00
N GLU A 71 6.09 -8.36 1.30
CA GLU A 71 5.07 -8.33 2.36
C GLU A 71 4.26 -7.03 2.34
N ALA A 72 4.92 -5.88 2.18
CA ALA A 72 4.24 -4.59 2.12
C ALA A 72 3.33 -4.45 0.88
N ILE A 73 3.76 -4.95 -0.28
CA ILE A 73 2.95 -4.99 -1.51
C ILE A 73 1.70 -5.85 -1.27
N GLU A 74 1.90 -7.08 -0.80
CA GLU A 74 0.80 -8.02 -0.56
C GLU A 74 -0.20 -7.45 0.44
N GLN A 75 0.27 -6.92 1.58
CA GLN A 75 -0.59 -6.30 2.58
C GLN A 75 -1.36 -5.11 2.01
N THR A 76 -0.69 -4.23 1.28
CA THR A 76 -1.29 -3.02 0.73
C THR A 76 -2.41 -3.34 -0.26
N CYS A 77 -2.17 -4.31 -1.16
CA CYS A 77 -3.13 -4.66 -2.19
C CYS A 77 -4.29 -5.57 -1.71
N THR A 78 -4.18 -6.17 -0.52
CA THR A 78 -5.18 -7.13 -0.01
C THR A 78 -5.97 -6.63 1.19
N ARG A 79 -5.37 -5.80 2.06
CA ARG A 79 -5.95 -5.42 3.36
C ARG A 79 -6.12 -3.92 3.54
N GLU A 80 -5.32 -3.11 2.86
CA GLU A 80 -5.29 -1.66 3.06
C GLU A 80 -6.16 -0.90 2.05
N ILE A 81 -6.82 -1.59 1.12
CA ILE A 81 -7.84 -0.99 0.26
C ILE A 81 -9.19 -1.14 0.96
N ILE A 82 -9.56 -0.13 1.74
CA ILE A 82 -10.78 -0.12 2.56
C ILE A 82 -11.76 0.91 1.98
N PRO A 83 -12.83 0.47 1.30
CA PRO A 83 -13.84 1.37 0.76
C PRO A 83 -14.44 2.30 1.83
N GLY A 84 -14.56 3.58 1.49
CA GLY A 84 -15.16 4.60 2.38
C GLY A 84 -14.24 5.09 3.51
N ASN A 85 -12.98 4.67 3.56
CA ASN A 85 -11.98 5.18 4.51
C ASN A 85 -11.02 6.16 3.81
N ASP A 86 -10.31 6.97 4.60
CA ASP A 86 -9.26 7.89 4.11
C ASP A 86 -8.03 7.14 3.55
N ASN A 87 -7.97 5.82 3.76
CA ASN A 87 -6.95 4.90 3.28
C ASN A 87 -5.52 5.40 3.51
N GLU A 88 -5.35 6.08 4.63
CA GLU A 88 -4.07 6.57 5.07
C GLU A 88 -3.18 5.36 5.44
N LEU A 89 -2.25 5.00 4.55
CA LEU A 89 -1.34 3.89 4.82
C LEU A 89 -0.50 4.14 6.08
N ALA A 90 -0.31 3.09 6.89
CA ALA A 90 0.62 3.13 8.01
C ALA A 90 2.01 3.59 7.55
N ALA A 91 2.66 4.45 8.35
CA ALA A 91 3.98 5.02 8.02
C ALA A 91 5.03 3.93 7.72
N GLU A 92 4.93 2.79 8.38
CA GLU A 92 5.79 1.63 8.14
C GLU A 92 5.63 1.05 6.73
N LEU A 93 4.40 0.90 6.23
CA LEU A 93 4.15 0.40 4.87
C LEU A 93 4.67 1.39 3.83
N ARG A 94 4.44 2.69 4.05
CA ARG A 94 4.99 3.74 3.17
C ARG A 94 6.51 3.68 3.10
N TYR A 95 7.16 3.52 4.25
CA TYR A 95 8.60 3.42 4.32
C TYR A 95 9.13 2.17 3.60
N ARG A 96 8.46 1.02 3.74
CA ARG A 96 8.86 -0.22 3.05
C ARG A 96 8.68 -0.15 1.53
N LEU A 97 7.73 0.64 1.05
CA LEU A 97 7.47 0.85 -0.38
C LEU A 97 8.24 2.04 -0.96
N ASP A 98 9.01 2.77 -0.15
CA ASP A 98 9.77 3.93 -0.60
C ASP A 98 10.93 3.52 -1.53
N GLY A 99 10.99 4.11 -2.72
CA GLY A 99 11.99 3.80 -3.73
C GLY A 99 13.44 4.00 -3.25
N GLY A 100 13.69 4.94 -2.33
CA GLY A 100 15.01 5.18 -1.76
C GLY A 100 15.44 4.06 -0.80
N VAL A 101 14.50 3.50 -0.06
CA VAL A 101 14.72 2.32 0.80
C VAL A 101 14.94 1.07 -0.05
N LEU A 102 14.08 0.86 -1.05
CA LEU A 102 14.10 -0.30 -1.95
C LEU A 102 15.36 -0.41 -2.79
N LEU A 103 15.84 0.73 -3.27
CA LEU A 103 17.00 0.80 -4.15
C LEU A 103 18.27 1.19 -3.38
N GLY A 104 18.29 0.99 -2.05
CA GLY A 104 19.48 1.13 -1.21
C GLY A 104 20.06 2.55 -1.07
N ALA A 105 19.35 3.57 -1.55
CA ALA A 105 19.85 4.95 -1.57
C ALA A 105 19.94 5.59 -0.18
N THR A 106 19.16 5.11 0.79
CA THR A 106 19.06 5.74 2.12
C THR A 106 19.74 4.96 3.24
N ASN A 107 19.94 3.65 3.11
CA ASN A 107 20.27 2.78 4.25
C ASN A 107 21.22 1.61 3.95
N LEU A 108 21.69 1.46 2.71
CA LEU A 108 22.57 0.36 2.35
C LEU A 108 23.87 0.93 1.76
N GLU A 109 25.01 0.38 2.19
CA GLU A 109 26.31 0.72 1.61
C GLU A 109 26.43 0.26 0.15
N THR A 110 25.60 -0.70 -0.26
CA THR A 110 25.57 -1.28 -1.61
C THR A 110 24.13 -1.49 -2.09
N LEU A 111 23.96 -1.71 -3.40
CA LEU A 111 22.65 -1.86 -4.02
C LEU A 111 22.30 -3.34 -4.20
N PRO A 112 21.01 -3.72 -4.16
CA PRO A 112 20.56 -5.03 -4.61
C PRO A 112 21.06 -5.34 -6.03
N GLU A 113 21.45 -6.59 -6.27
CA GLU A 113 21.90 -7.09 -7.58
C GLU A 113 20.68 -7.31 -8.46
N LEU A 114 20.26 -6.22 -9.11
CA LEU A 114 19.15 -6.15 -10.04
C LEU A 114 19.60 -5.50 -11.35
N THR A 115 19.10 -5.98 -12.48
CA THR A 115 19.28 -5.29 -13.76
C THR A 115 18.62 -3.91 -13.75
N GLY A 116 19.01 -3.02 -14.66
CA GLY A 116 18.36 -1.71 -14.77
C GLY A 116 16.85 -1.81 -14.99
N GLY A 117 16.41 -2.76 -15.82
CA GLY A 117 14.99 -3.00 -16.06
C GLY A 117 14.24 -3.57 -14.85
N GLU A 118 14.86 -4.48 -14.09
CA GLU A 118 14.29 -4.99 -12.84
C GLU A 118 14.10 -3.89 -11.79
N ARG A 119 15.03 -2.94 -11.68
CA ARG A 119 14.92 -1.81 -10.75
C ARG A 119 13.75 -0.88 -11.11
N ILE A 120 13.59 -0.57 -12.40
CA ILE A 120 12.50 0.28 -12.88
C ILE A 120 11.15 -0.41 -12.63
N ALA A 121 11.07 -1.70 -12.98
CA ALA A 121 9.87 -2.49 -12.73
C ALA A 121 9.51 -2.57 -11.23
N LEU A 122 10.50 -2.79 -10.35
CA LEU A 122 10.29 -2.84 -8.91
C LEU A 122 9.78 -1.51 -8.36
N ALA A 123 10.39 -0.39 -8.78
CA ALA A 123 9.95 0.93 -8.38
C ALA A 123 8.52 1.23 -8.87
N ALA A 124 8.18 0.82 -10.09
CA ALA A 124 6.82 0.96 -10.62
C ALA A 124 5.80 0.13 -9.81
N VAL A 125 6.12 -1.14 -9.51
CA VAL A 125 5.28 -2.00 -8.68
C VAL A 125 5.05 -1.39 -7.29
N ALA A 126 6.09 -0.90 -6.63
CA ALA A 126 5.95 -0.27 -5.31
C ALA A 126 5.10 1.01 -5.36
N ALA A 127 5.28 1.85 -6.39
CA ALA A 127 4.46 3.05 -6.58
C ALA A 127 2.99 2.70 -6.85
N LEU A 128 2.71 1.65 -7.63
CA LEU A 128 1.35 1.19 -7.90
C LEU A 128 0.70 0.63 -6.64
N ALA A 129 1.42 -0.15 -5.84
CA ALA A 129 0.95 -0.63 -4.55
C ALA A 129 0.58 0.55 -3.63
N LEU A 130 1.42 1.58 -3.54
CA LEU A 130 1.13 2.81 -2.78
C LEU A 130 -0.10 3.56 -3.30
N ALA A 131 -0.37 3.52 -4.61
CA ALA A 131 -1.48 4.24 -5.22
C ALA A 131 -2.83 3.53 -5.05
N MET A 132 -2.86 2.19 -5.01
CA MET A 132 -4.10 1.42 -4.99
C MET A 132 -5.05 1.79 -3.83
N PRO A 133 -4.59 1.94 -2.57
CA PRO A 133 -5.47 2.40 -1.48
C PRO A 133 -6.11 3.76 -1.73
N GLY A 134 -5.39 4.67 -2.39
CA GLY A 134 -5.91 6.00 -2.72
C GLY A 134 -7.11 5.97 -3.67
N THR A 135 -7.30 4.89 -4.42
CA THR A 135 -8.46 4.74 -5.31
C THR A 135 -9.76 4.52 -4.56
N ALA A 136 -9.72 4.05 -3.31
CA ALA A 136 -10.93 3.83 -2.50
C ALA A 136 -11.60 5.14 -2.04
N LEU A 137 -10.95 6.30 -2.26
CA LEU A 137 -11.55 7.64 -2.17
C LEU A 137 -12.17 8.12 -3.49
N THR A 138 -11.97 7.39 -4.58
CA THR A 138 -12.39 7.71 -5.96
C THR A 138 -13.21 6.55 -6.55
N TRP A 139 -13.21 6.40 -7.88
CA TRP A 139 -13.98 5.40 -8.62
C TRP A 139 -13.22 4.06 -8.67
N TYR A 140 -13.00 3.44 -7.51
CA TYR A 140 -12.16 2.24 -7.40
C TYR A 140 -12.63 1.06 -8.24
N GLU A 141 -13.93 0.94 -8.56
CA GLU A 141 -14.44 -0.10 -9.44
C GLU A 141 -13.93 0.01 -10.89
N ARG A 142 -13.42 1.20 -11.28
CA ARG A 142 -12.78 1.44 -12.59
C ARG A 142 -11.27 1.53 -12.49
N GLU A 143 -10.75 2.14 -11.43
CA GLU A 143 -9.32 2.43 -11.31
C GLU A 143 -8.51 1.21 -10.85
N LEU A 144 -9.02 0.39 -9.91
CA LEU A 144 -8.29 -0.77 -9.41
C LEU A 144 -7.94 -1.78 -10.50
N PRO A 145 -8.86 -2.18 -11.42
CA PRO A 145 -8.50 -3.10 -12.49
C PRO A 145 -7.40 -2.55 -13.40
N VAL A 146 -7.38 -1.23 -13.64
CA VAL A 146 -6.34 -0.58 -14.45
C VAL A 146 -5.00 -0.61 -13.72
N LEU A 147 -4.96 -0.21 -12.45
CA LEU A 147 -3.73 -0.26 -11.66
C LEU A 147 -3.18 -1.68 -11.51
N ALA A 148 -4.07 -2.67 -11.34
CA ALA A 148 -3.72 -4.09 -11.28
C ALA A 148 -3.09 -4.57 -12.59
N GLN A 149 -3.71 -4.24 -13.74
CA GLN A 149 -3.13 -4.57 -15.04
C GLN A 149 -1.76 -3.92 -15.25
N VAL A 150 -1.60 -2.64 -14.88
CA VAL A 150 -0.31 -1.94 -15.01
C VAL A 150 0.74 -2.56 -14.07
N MET A 151 0.34 -3.07 -12.91
CA MET A 151 1.23 -3.79 -11.99
C MET A 151 1.69 -5.12 -12.60
N ASP A 152 0.78 -5.89 -13.19
CA ASP A 152 1.11 -7.12 -13.91
C ASP A 152 2.05 -6.86 -15.10
N ASP A 153 1.80 -5.79 -15.86
CA ASP A 153 2.65 -5.37 -16.99
C ASP A 153 4.07 -5.00 -16.50
N ALA A 154 4.17 -4.29 -15.37
CA ALA A 154 5.45 -3.95 -14.76
C ALA A 154 6.23 -5.20 -14.32
N VAL A 155 5.56 -6.17 -13.69
CA VAL A 155 6.15 -7.47 -13.33
C VAL A 155 6.62 -8.21 -14.58
N ALA A 156 5.81 -8.27 -15.63
CA ALA A 156 6.16 -8.92 -16.89
C ALA A 156 7.39 -8.26 -17.54
N ALA A 157 7.46 -6.93 -17.55
CA ALA A 157 8.62 -6.18 -18.06
C ALA A 157 9.88 -6.44 -17.22
N GLY A 158 9.76 -6.49 -15.89
CA GLY A 158 10.87 -6.84 -15.00
C GLY A 158 11.42 -8.24 -15.26
N ARG A 159 10.53 -9.23 -15.44
CA ARG A 159 10.90 -10.61 -15.80
C ARG A 159 11.57 -10.70 -17.18
N ALA A 160 11.07 -9.95 -18.16
CA ALA A 160 11.67 -9.90 -19.49
C ALA A 160 13.08 -9.27 -19.46
N ALA A 161 13.29 -8.25 -18.63
CA ALA A 161 14.59 -7.59 -18.45
C ALA A 161 15.64 -8.47 -17.76
N ALA A 162 15.23 -9.55 -17.09
CA ALA A 162 16.13 -10.54 -16.48
C ALA A 162 16.74 -11.50 -17.52
N GLN A 163 16.14 -11.62 -18.71
CA GLN A 163 16.64 -12.49 -19.77
C GLN A 163 17.70 -11.73 -20.58
N PRO A 164 18.98 -12.17 -20.61
CA PRO A 164 19.96 -11.58 -21.50
C PRO A 164 19.47 -11.74 -22.95
N GLY A 165 19.50 -10.63 -23.69
CA GLY A 165 18.96 -10.55 -25.05
C GLY A 165 19.44 -11.69 -25.95
N ARG A 166 18.51 -12.22 -26.75
CA ARG A 166 18.83 -13.01 -27.94
C ARG A 166 19.68 -12.22 -28.92
#